data_AF-A0A9D2KJ24-F1
#
_entry.id   AF-A0A9D2KJ24-F1
#
_cell.length_a   1.000
_cell.length_b   1.000
_cell.length_c   1.000
_cell.angle_alpha   90.00
_cell.angle_beta   90.00
_cell.angle_gamma   90.00
#
_symmetry.space_group_name_H-M   'P 1'
#
loop_
_entity.id
_entity.type
_entity.pdbx_description
1 polymer ?
#
loop_
_entity_poly.entity_id
_entity_poly.type
_entity_poly.pdbx_seq_one_letter_code
_entity_poly.pdbx_strand_id
1 'polypeptide(L)'
;MGKLIKYEWKKQRTSRLVIMAALAVGILAFVWGLIFDKGNASAAGIVVVLMFSMAFLVLLYTGIESILVLNRDLRTKQSYMLWMVPKSIWEILGAKFIAAILQMFVVFVSFIVAGCICLGVAVVEYGGIRTVFEMADVFAQKVLSVNISWGDLFMLCTSVFVAWTDIICIGFLSVILARTVLVKSRFAGLLAVIIFFAINFAVDKVMNILYYIPAFEDARVFAGWNPWDVVYYIFIGVVLFGVSGWVADKKLSV
;
A
#
# COMPACT_ATOMS: atom_id res chain seq x y z
N MET A 1 14.85 -15.76 -10.69
CA MET A 1 13.65 -14.95 -10.34
C MET A 1 13.41 -13.68 -11.17
N GLY A 2 14.42 -12.86 -11.53
CA GLY A 2 14.19 -11.55 -12.18
C GLY A 2 13.32 -11.52 -13.45
N LYS A 3 13.38 -12.56 -14.30
CA LYS A 3 12.50 -12.68 -15.48
C LYS A 3 11.02 -12.86 -15.12
N LEU A 4 10.72 -13.57 -14.02
CA LEU A 4 9.35 -13.76 -13.51
C LEU A 4 8.81 -12.46 -12.92
N ILE A 5 9.63 -11.73 -12.15
CA ILE A 5 9.26 -10.42 -11.61
C ILE A 5 8.92 -9.46 -12.76
N LYS A 6 9.75 -9.41 -13.81
CA LYS A 6 9.49 -8.58 -14.99
C LYS A 6 8.19 -8.97 -15.71
N TYR A 7 7.84 -10.25 -15.72
CA TYR A 7 6.59 -10.73 -16.31
C TYR A 7 5.37 -10.26 -15.51
N GLU A 8 5.36 -10.47 -14.19
CA GLU A 8 4.29 -9.98 -13.30
C GLU A 8 4.15 -8.45 -13.36
N TRP A 9 5.28 -7.75 -13.39
CA TRP A 9 5.32 -6.30 -13.56
C TRP A 9 4.64 -5.80 -14.84
N LYS A 10 4.83 -6.53 -15.95
CA LYS A 10 4.21 -6.17 -17.23
C LYS A 10 2.70 -6.41 -17.21
N LYS A 11 2.24 -7.40 -16.45
CA LYS A 11 0.83 -7.77 -16.31
C LYS A 11 0.00 -6.70 -15.61
N GLN A 12 0.59 -5.99 -14.65
CA GLN A 12 -0.01 -4.88 -13.90
C GLN A 12 0.30 -3.49 -14.52
N ARG A 13 0.81 -3.45 -15.76
CA ARG A 13 1.24 -2.18 -16.39
C ARG A 13 0.06 -1.26 -16.72
N THR A 14 -1.06 -1.82 -17.17
CA THR A 14 -2.22 -1.04 -17.64
C THR A 14 -2.90 -0.29 -16.49
N SER A 15 -3.16 -0.97 -15.38
CA SER A 15 -3.72 -0.36 -14.18
C SER A 15 -2.80 0.71 -13.59
N ARG A 16 -1.51 0.44 -13.51
CA ARG A 16 -0.54 1.45 -13.04
C ARG A 16 -0.51 2.69 -13.93
N LEU A 17 -0.58 2.50 -15.25
CA LEU A 17 -0.60 3.62 -16.19
C LEU A 17 -1.85 4.47 -15.99
N VAL A 18 -3.01 3.86 -15.79
CA VAL A 18 -4.27 4.58 -15.49
C VAL A 18 -4.14 5.40 -14.20
N ILE A 19 -3.57 4.83 -13.14
CA ILE A 19 -3.33 5.55 -11.87
C ILE A 19 -2.40 6.75 -12.09
N MET A 20 -1.29 6.55 -12.80
CA MET A 20 -0.34 7.64 -13.08
C MET A 20 -0.96 8.72 -13.97
N ALA A 21 -1.79 8.34 -14.95
CA ALA A 21 -2.51 9.30 -15.78
C ALA A 21 -3.54 10.10 -14.97
N ALA A 22 -4.29 9.45 -14.07
CA ALA A 22 -5.23 10.13 -13.19
C ALA A 22 -4.53 11.11 -12.24
N LEU A 23 -3.36 10.72 -11.70
CA LEU A 23 -2.51 11.61 -10.91
C LEU A 23 -2.04 12.83 -11.71
N ALA A 24 -1.60 12.64 -12.96
CA ALA A 24 -1.17 13.74 -13.82
C ALA A 24 -2.33 14.71 -14.12
N VAL A 25 -3.54 14.20 -14.36
CA VAL A 25 -4.75 15.02 -14.54
C VAL A 25 -5.05 15.83 -13.26
N GLY A 26 -4.89 15.22 -12.08
CA GLY A 26 -5.05 15.92 -10.81
C GLY A 26 -4.08 17.09 -10.64
N ILE A 27 -2.81 16.90 -10.98
CA ILE A 27 -1.79 17.98 -10.93
C ILE A 27 -2.14 19.10 -11.92
N LEU A 28 -2.56 18.77 -13.14
CA LEU A 28 -2.96 19.78 -14.13
C LEU A 28 -4.18 20.57 -13.68
N ALA A 29 -5.17 19.90 -13.07
CA ALA A 29 -6.34 20.56 -12.50
C ALA A 29 -5.96 21.49 -11.34
N PHE A 30 -4.98 21.12 -10.53
CA PHE A 30 -4.45 21.96 -9.46
C PHE A 30 -3.79 23.23 -10.01
N VAL A 31 -2.89 23.08 -11.00
CA VAL A 31 -2.24 24.23 -11.66
C VAL A 31 -3.26 25.12 -12.35
N TRP A 32 -4.29 24.54 -12.98
CA TRP A 32 -5.38 25.31 -13.59
C TRP A 32 -6.18 26.09 -12.56
N GLY A 33 -6.53 25.45 -11.43
CA GLY A 33 -7.26 26.10 -10.34
C GLY A 33 -6.49 27.27 -9.71
N LEU A 34 -5.17 27.19 -9.68
CA LEU A 34 -4.30 28.26 -9.24
C LEU A 34 -4.32 29.47 -10.20
N ILE A 35 -4.11 29.24 -11.50
CA ILE A 35 -4.02 30.32 -12.50
C ILE A 35 -5.33 31.11 -12.64
N PHE A 36 -6.48 30.43 -12.59
CA PHE A 36 -7.79 31.06 -12.85
C PHE A 36 -8.42 31.73 -11.64
N ASP A 37 -7.98 31.40 -10.41
CA ASP A 37 -8.63 31.82 -9.17
C ASP A 37 -7.72 32.72 -8.32
N LYS A 38 -7.10 33.73 -8.96
CA LYS A 38 -6.12 34.70 -8.39
C LYS A 38 -6.56 35.48 -7.13
N GLY A 39 -7.71 35.17 -6.55
CA GLY A 39 -8.18 35.73 -5.28
C GLY A 39 -8.94 34.74 -4.39
N ASN A 40 -9.18 33.51 -4.83
CA ASN A 40 -9.96 32.51 -4.08
C ASN A 40 -9.14 31.21 -4.01
N ALA A 41 -8.33 31.07 -2.96
CA ALA A 41 -7.56 29.84 -2.68
C ALA A 41 -8.43 28.57 -2.47
N SER A 42 -9.75 28.70 -2.57
CA SER A 42 -10.73 27.62 -2.43
C SER A 42 -10.62 26.56 -3.52
N ALA A 43 -10.48 26.90 -4.80
CA ALA A 43 -10.51 25.90 -5.87
C ALA A 43 -9.27 24.99 -5.84
N ALA A 44 -8.08 25.58 -5.72
CA ALA A 44 -6.83 24.83 -5.59
C ALA A 44 -6.78 23.99 -4.30
N GLY A 45 -7.27 24.54 -3.17
CA GLY A 45 -7.38 23.81 -1.91
C GLY A 45 -8.32 22.60 -1.99
N ILE A 46 -9.47 22.73 -2.66
CA ILE A 46 -10.40 21.61 -2.89
C ILE A 46 -9.73 20.51 -3.71
N VAL A 47 -8.96 20.87 -4.75
CA VAL A 47 -8.25 19.88 -5.57
C VAL A 47 -7.20 19.13 -4.75
N VAL A 48 -6.44 19.79 -3.88
CA VAL A 48 -5.45 19.13 -3.00
C VAL A 48 -6.12 18.16 -2.03
N VAL A 49 -7.22 18.57 -1.39
CA VAL A 49 -7.98 17.70 -0.47
C VAL A 49 -8.56 16.49 -1.22
N LEU A 50 -9.04 16.70 -2.45
CA LEU A 50 -9.56 15.62 -3.29
C LEU A 50 -8.44 14.67 -3.73
N MET A 51 -7.25 15.17 -4.06
CA MET A 51 -6.09 14.33 -4.38
C MET A 51 -5.63 13.50 -3.16
N PHE A 52 -5.65 14.08 -1.96
CA PHE A 52 -5.26 13.39 -0.73
C PHE A 52 -6.27 12.30 -0.35
N SER A 53 -7.57 12.57 -0.48
CA SER A 53 -8.62 11.57 -0.23
C SER A 53 -8.61 10.45 -1.29
N MET A 54 -8.36 10.78 -2.56
CA MET A 54 -8.18 9.78 -3.62
C MET A 54 -6.93 8.93 -3.44
N ALA A 55 -5.87 9.44 -2.80
CA ALA A 55 -4.66 8.67 -2.54
C ALA A 55 -4.98 7.40 -1.75
N PHE A 56 -5.79 7.49 -0.69
CA PHE A 56 -6.19 6.32 0.10
C PHE A 56 -6.95 5.28 -0.74
N LEU A 57 -7.88 5.71 -1.59
CA LEU A 57 -8.64 4.83 -2.49
C LEU A 57 -7.75 4.15 -3.53
N VAL A 58 -6.73 4.85 -4.03
CA VAL A 58 -5.77 4.28 -4.98
C VAL A 58 -4.90 3.22 -4.30
N LEU A 59 -4.46 3.44 -3.06
CA LEU A 59 -3.72 2.43 -2.28
C LEU A 59 -4.57 1.17 -2.10
N LEU A 60 -5.83 1.33 -1.67
CA LEU A 60 -6.81 0.24 -1.58
C LEU A 60 -6.97 -0.52 -2.90
N TYR A 61 -7.17 0.20 -4.00
CA TYR A 61 -7.33 -0.39 -5.32
C TYR A 61 -6.12 -1.23 -5.73
N THR A 62 -4.90 -0.72 -5.53
CA THR A 62 -3.67 -1.44 -5.89
C THR A 62 -3.45 -2.69 -5.06
N GLY A 63 -3.82 -2.67 -3.77
CA GLY A 63 -3.81 -3.85 -2.91
C GLY A 63 -4.80 -4.92 -3.39
N ILE A 64 -6.05 -4.53 -3.66
CA ILE A 64 -7.10 -5.43 -4.15
C ILE A 64 -6.73 -6.02 -5.51
N GLU A 65 -6.23 -5.21 -6.44
CA GLU A 65 -5.80 -5.67 -7.77
C GLU A 65 -4.73 -6.75 -7.65
N SER A 66 -3.72 -6.54 -6.80
CA SER A 66 -2.66 -7.51 -6.56
C SER A 66 -3.22 -8.86 -6.10
N ILE A 67 -4.18 -8.84 -5.17
CA ILE A 67 -4.85 -10.03 -4.63
C ILE A 67 -5.72 -10.71 -5.70
N LEU A 68 -6.43 -9.92 -6.52
CA LEU A 68 -7.27 -10.44 -7.60
C LEU A 68 -6.45 -11.07 -8.72
N VAL A 69 -5.28 -10.50 -9.06
CA VAL A 69 -4.35 -11.10 -10.03
C VAL A 69 -3.89 -12.46 -9.52
N LEU A 70 -3.52 -12.58 -8.24
CA LEU A 70 -3.17 -13.86 -7.64
C LEU A 70 -4.35 -14.85 -7.65
N ASN A 71 -5.56 -14.42 -7.28
CA ASN A 71 -6.73 -15.28 -7.24
C ASN A 71 -7.15 -15.76 -8.64
N ARG A 72 -7.04 -14.89 -9.67
CA ARG A 72 -7.29 -15.27 -11.07
C ARG A 72 -6.25 -16.26 -11.56
N ASP A 73 -4.99 -16.09 -11.17
CA ASP A 73 -3.93 -17.03 -11.51
C ASP A 73 -4.17 -18.38 -10.83
N LEU A 74 -4.62 -18.43 -9.59
CA LEU A 74 -4.97 -19.71 -8.95
C LEU A 74 -6.25 -20.36 -9.54
N ARG A 75 -7.13 -19.59 -10.18
CA ARG A 75 -8.42 -20.07 -10.71
C ARG A 75 -8.36 -20.54 -12.18
N THR A 76 -7.53 -19.93 -13.01
CA THR A 76 -7.61 -20.10 -14.48
C THR A 76 -6.65 -21.19 -15.00
N LYS A 77 -7.09 -21.95 -16.01
CA LYS A 77 -6.30 -23.05 -16.59
C LYS A 77 -4.95 -22.62 -17.20
N GLN A 78 -4.76 -21.33 -17.50
CA GLN A 78 -3.48 -20.78 -17.97
C GLN A 78 -2.36 -20.84 -16.92
N SER A 79 -2.70 -20.93 -15.64
CA SER A 79 -1.70 -21.14 -14.58
C SER A 79 -1.04 -22.50 -14.64
N TYR A 80 -1.72 -23.57 -15.09
CA TYR A 80 -1.10 -24.90 -15.19
C TYR A 80 0.16 -24.88 -16.06
N MET A 81 0.26 -23.97 -17.02
CA MET A 81 1.46 -23.77 -17.84
C MET A 81 2.62 -23.11 -17.07
N LEU A 82 2.31 -22.30 -16.05
CA LEU A 82 3.26 -21.67 -15.12
C LEU A 82 3.74 -22.65 -14.03
N TRP A 83 2.88 -23.57 -13.61
CA TRP A 83 3.22 -24.68 -12.69
C TRP A 83 3.92 -25.87 -13.40
N MET A 84 3.88 -25.92 -14.74
CA MET A 84 4.64 -26.88 -15.57
C MET A 84 6.08 -26.42 -15.89
N VAL A 85 6.45 -25.19 -15.51
CA VAL A 85 7.84 -24.72 -15.65
C VAL A 85 8.66 -25.35 -14.53
N PRO A 86 9.87 -25.89 -14.77
CA PRO A 86 10.73 -26.47 -13.73
C PRO A 86 11.32 -25.37 -12.83
N LYS A 87 10.46 -24.68 -12.08
CA LYS A 87 10.77 -23.63 -11.11
C LYS A 87 10.01 -23.92 -9.82
N SER A 88 10.63 -23.63 -8.68
CA SER A 88 10.00 -23.91 -7.40
C SER A 88 8.82 -22.97 -7.17
N ILE A 89 7.82 -23.46 -6.44
CA ILE A 89 6.62 -22.71 -6.04
C ILE A 89 7.00 -21.43 -5.30
N TRP A 90 8.07 -21.50 -4.49
CA TRP A 90 8.68 -20.39 -3.80
C TRP A 90 9.22 -19.29 -4.74
N GLU A 91 9.85 -19.65 -5.87
CA GLU A 91 10.30 -18.65 -6.86
C GLU A 91 9.13 -17.93 -7.54
N ILE A 92 8.03 -18.64 -7.80
CA ILE A 92 6.85 -18.08 -8.48
C ILE A 92 6.08 -17.16 -7.52
N LEU A 93 5.80 -17.65 -6.31
CA LEU A 93 5.06 -16.93 -5.28
C LEU A 93 5.88 -15.74 -4.77
N GLY A 94 7.19 -15.93 -4.54
CA GLY A 94 8.14 -14.85 -4.21
C GLY A 94 8.18 -13.74 -5.27
N ALA A 95 8.19 -14.09 -6.56
CA ALA A 95 8.15 -13.09 -7.61
C ALA A 95 6.87 -12.24 -7.58
N LYS A 96 5.73 -12.81 -7.17
CA LYS A 96 4.46 -12.07 -7.03
C LYS A 96 4.44 -11.14 -5.82
N PHE A 97 4.91 -11.61 -4.66
CA PHE A 97 5.07 -10.76 -3.47
C PHE A 97 5.98 -9.57 -3.78
N ILE A 98 7.16 -9.83 -4.36
CA ILE A 98 8.10 -8.78 -4.73
C ILE A 98 7.50 -7.83 -5.78
N ALA A 99 6.80 -8.34 -6.79
CA ALA A 99 6.15 -7.50 -7.79
C ALA A 99 5.05 -6.60 -7.18
N ALA A 100 4.27 -7.11 -6.23
CA ALA A 100 3.24 -6.34 -5.53
C ALA A 100 3.85 -5.26 -4.62
N ILE A 101 4.89 -5.60 -3.85
CA ILE A 101 5.64 -4.63 -3.02
C ILE A 101 6.26 -3.54 -3.90
N LEU A 102 6.89 -3.93 -5.00
CA LEU A 102 7.48 -2.99 -5.97
C LEU A 102 6.40 -2.10 -6.60
N GLN A 103 5.20 -2.63 -6.87
CA GLN A 103 4.10 -1.86 -7.44
C GLN A 103 3.63 -0.82 -6.43
N MET A 104 3.45 -1.24 -5.19
CA MET A 104 3.07 -0.37 -4.08
C MET A 104 4.10 0.75 -3.90
N PHE A 105 5.40 0.41 -3.94
CA PHE A 105 6.49 1.38 -3.81
C PHE A 105 6.43 2.44 -4.92
N VAL A 106 6.24 2.04 -6.19
CA VAL A 106 6.15 2.99 -7.31
C VAL A 106 4.94 3.91 -7.17
N VAL A 107 3.78 3.37 -6.77
CA VAL A 107 2.57 4.18 -6.57
C VAL A 107 2.80 5.16 -5.42
N PHE A 108 3.33 4.70 -4.29
CA PHE A 108 3.63 5.53 -3.12
C PHE A 108 4.60 6.69 -3.45
N VAL A 109 5.71 6.39 -4.14
CA VAL A 109 6.67 7.42 -4.59
C VAL A 109 6.00 8.41 -5.55
N SER A 110 5.13 7.96 -6.46
CA SER A 110 4.44 8.85 -7.39
C SER A 110 3.53 9.86 -6.67
N PHE A 111 2.87 9.45 -5.57
CA PHE A 111 2.07 10.35 -4.74
C PHE A 111 2.94 11.36 -3.98
N ILE A 112 4.09 10.92 -3.43
CA ILE A 112 5.03 11.84 -2.78
C ILE A 112 5.53 12.89 -3.78
N VAL A 113 5.93 12.47 -4.97
CA VAL A 113 6.39 13.37 -6.04
C VAL A 113 5.29 14.35 -6.44
N ALA A 114 4.05 13.86 -6.61
CA ALA A 114 2.90 14.72 -6.89
C ALA A 114 2.67 15.76 -5.78
N GLY A 115 2.75 15.35 -4.51
CA GLY A 115 2.66 16.25 -3.36
C GLY A 115 3.75 17.32 -3.37
N CYS A 116 5.00 16.95 -3.61
CA CYS A 116 6.12 17.89 -3.73
C CYS A 116 5.92 18.88 -4.89
N ILE A 117 5.39 18.43 -6.03
CA ILE A 117 5.09 19.31 -7.18
C ILE A 117 4.01 20.33 -6.79
N CYS A 118 2.91 19.89 -6.18
CA CYS A 118 1.85 20.80 -5.74
C CYS A 118 2.36 21.85 -4.74
N LEU A 119 3.19 21.43 -3.77
CA LEU A 119 3.85 22.36 -2.84
C LEU A 119 4.78 23.33 -3.56
N GLY A 120 5.60 22.84 -4.50
CA GLY A 120 6.51 23.68 -5.28
C GLY A 120 5.79 24.74 -6.11
N VAL A 121 4.68 24.39 -6.78
CA VAL A 121 3.87 25.35 -7.53
C VAL A 121 3.23 26.38 -6.59
N ALA A 122 2.70 25.95 -5.44
CA ALA A 122 2.13 26.87 -4.46
C ALA A 122 3.17 27.87 -3.92
N VAL A 123 4.41 27.44 -3.67
CA VAL A 123 5.48 28.34 -3.21
C VAL A 123 5.79 29.43 -4.23
N VAL A 124 5.81 29.09 -5.52
CA VAL A 124 6.11 30.04 -6.61
C VAL A 124 5.03 31.10 -6.72
N GLU A 125 3.76 30.73 -6.55
CA GLU A 125 2.64 31.65 -6.74
C GLU A 125 2.37 32.53 -5.52
N TYR A 126 2.48 32.00 -4.30
CA TYR A 126 2.29 32.77 -3.07
C TYR A 126 3.55 33.52 -2.61
N GLY A 127 4.66 33.44 -3.36
CA GLY A 127 5.87 34.25 -3.19
C GLY A 127 6.61 34.09 -1.85
N GLY A 128 6.25 33.08 -1.06
CA GLY A 128 6.75 32.90 0.30
C GLY A 128 6.78 31.45 0.72
N ILE A 129 7.99 30.91 0.90
CA ILE A 129 8.19 29.59 1.53
C ILE A 129 7.52 29.55 2.91
N ARG A 130 7.56 30.68 3.66
CA ARG A 130 6.95 30.80 4.98
C ARG A 130 5.43 30.67 4.97
N THR A 131 4.72 31.25 4.00
CA THR A 131 3.25 31.20 3.94
C THR A 131 2.75 29.80 3.58
N VAL A 132 3.46 29.08 2.71
CA VAL A 132 3.14 27.68 2.39
C VAL A 132 3.44 26.76 3.57
N PHE A 133 4.54 26.98 4.30
CA PHE A 133 4.83 26.22 5.52
C PHE A 133 3.83 26.53 6.64
N GLU A 134 3.40 27.79 6.82
CA GLU A 134 2.35 28.14 7.77
C GLU A 134 0.99 27.51 7.40
N MET A 135 0.63 27.45 6.11
CA MET A 135 -0.59 26.75 5.67
C MET A 135 -0.47 25.22 5.82
N ALA A 136 0.70 24.65 5.55
CA ALA A 136 0.98 23.24 5.77
C ALA A 136 0.94 22.88 7.26
N ASP A 137 1.48 23.75 8.13
CA ASP A 137 1.42 23.61 9.58
C ASP A 137 -0.02 23.75 10.09
N VAL A 138 -0.81 24.69 9.58
CA VAL A 138 -2.24 24.82 9.93
C VAL A 138 -3.04 23.61 9.45
N PHE A 139 -2.73 23.04 8.27
CA PHE A 139 -3.35 21.82 7.77
C PHE A 139 -2.94 20.59 8.60
N ALA A 140 -1.65 20.45 8.91
CA ALA A 140 -1.11 19.39 9.77
C ALA A 140 -1.71 19.46 11.18
N GLN A 141 -1.82 20.64 11.77
CA GLN A 141 -2.42 20.83 13.09
C GLN A 141 -3.92 20.56 13.08
N LYS A 142 -4.68 20.98 12.04
CA LYS A 142 -6.12 20.74 11.96
C LYS A 142 -6.51 19.31 11.60
N VAL A 143 -5.70 18.61 10.81
CA VAL A 143 -6.02 17.24 10.34
C VAL A 143 -5.41 16.18 11.23
N LEU A 144 -4.20 16.41 11.76
CA LEU A 144 -3.44 15.41 12.51
C LEU A 144 -3.22 15.75 13.99
N SER A 145 -3.62 16.94 14.47
CA SER A 145 -3.53 17.33 15.89
C SER A 145 -2.14 17.16 16.52
N VAL A 146 -1.08 17.21 15.72
CA VAL A 146 0.30 16.92 16.13
C VAL A 146 1.21 18.05 15.65
N ASN A 147 2.18 18.43 16.48
CA ASN A 147 3.29 19.30 16.09
C ASN A 147 4.27 18.46 15.24
N ILE A 148 4.10 18.47 13.93
CA ILE A 148 4.76 17.50 13.05
C ILE A 148 6.18 17.99 12.72
N SER A 149 7.19 17.29 13.24
CA SER A 149 8.55 17.44 12.73
C SER A 149 8.71 16.71 11.39
N TRP A 150 9.70 17.10 10.59
CA TRP A 150 10.05 16.38 9.35
C TRP A 150 10.38 14.90 9.58
N GLY A 151 10.90 14.56 10.77
CA GLY A 151 11.12 13.18 11.18
C GLY A 151 9.82 12.39 11.36
N ASP A 152 8.78 13.03 11.90
CA ASP A 152 7.48 12.40 12.13
C ASP A 152 6.73 12.13 10.82
N LEU A 153 6.79 13.05 9.84
CA LEU A 153 6.25 12.79 8.49
C LEU A 153 6.92 11.59 7.83
N PHE A 154 8.24 11.49 7.95
CA PHE A 154 8.98 10.40 7.35
C PHE A 154 8.60 9.05 8.00
N MET A 155 8.49 9.01 9.33
CA MET A 155 8.07 7.82 10.07
C MET A 155 6.63 7.43 9.74
N LEU A 156 5.70 8.40 9.64
CA LEU A 156 4.32 8.16 9.25
C LEU A 156 4.22 7.62 7.82
N CYS A 157 4.95 8.19 6.87
CA CYS A 157 4.99 7.68 5.50
C CYS A 157 5.53 6.24 5.45
N THR A 158 6.57 5.95 6.22
CA THR A 158 7.18 4.61 6.28
C THR A 158 6.24 3.60 6.92
N SER A 159 5.59 3.94 8.03
CA SER A 159 4.64 3.06 8.72
C SER A 159 3.42 2.76 7.85
N VAL A 160 2.85 3.76 7.17
CA VAL A 160 1.73 3.57 6.24
C VAL A 160 2.13 2.64 5.09
N PHE A 161 3.33 2.81 4.52
CA PHE A 161 3.82 1.95 3.44
C PHE A 161 4.00 0.49 3.88
N VAL A 162 4.59 0.27 5.07
CA VAL A 162 4.82 -1.08 5.60
C VAL A 162 3.50 -1.74 6.01
N ALA A 163 2.61 -1.03 6.71
CA ALA A 163 1.30 -1.55 7.10
C ALA A 163 0.47 -1.97 5.87
N TRP A 164 0.49 -1.17 4.80
CA TRP A 164 -0.16 -1.55 3.54
C TRP A 164 0.46 -2.76 2.86
N THR A 165 1.79 -2.88 2.92
CA THR A 165 2.48 -4.07 2.41
C THR A 165 2.02 -5.32 3.14
N ASP A 166 1.86 -5.25 4.46
CA ASP A 166 1.35 -6.35 5.28
C ASP A 166 -0.09 -6.72 4.94
N ILE A 167 -0.95 -5.74 4.69
CA ILE A 167 -2.31 -5.98 4.22
C ILE A 167 -2.30 -6.82 2.93
N ILE A 168 -1.40 -6.52 1.99
CA ILE A 168 -1.26 -7.31 0.75
C ILE A 168 -0.78 -8.74 1.07
N CYS A 169 0.20 -8.89 1.96
CA CYS A 169 0.71 -10.19 2.39
C CYS A 169 -0.39 -11.06 3.02
N ILE A 170 -1.20 -10.49 3.91
CA ILE A 170 -2.36 -11.15 4.52
C ILE A 170 -3.37 -11.53 3.43
N GLY A 171 -3.64 -10.63 2.49
CA GLY A 171 -4.51 -10.88 1.33
C GLY A 171 -4.06 -12.09 0.50
N PHE A 172 -2.77 -12.19 0.23
CA PHE A 172 -2.19 -13.32 -0.51
C PHE A 172 -2.35 -14.63 0.25
N LEU A 173 -2.01 -14.64 1.54
CA LEU A 173 -2.16 -15.81 2.39
C LEU A 173 -3.63 -16.26 2.47
N SER A 174 -4.57 -15.33 2.66
CA SER A 174 -6.01 -15.62 2.69
C SER A 174 -6.53 -16.24 1.40
N VAL A 175 -6.11 -15.73 0.24
CA VAL A 175 -6.50 -16.31 -1.05
C VAL A 175 -5.92 -17.72 -1.22
N ILE A 176 -4.66 -17.93 -0.82
CA ILE A 176 -4.02 -19.25 -0.89
C ILE A 176 -4.80 -20.24 0.01
N LEU A 177 -5.02 -19.90 1.28
CA LEU A 177 -5.78 -20.75 2.21
C LEU A 177 -7.17 -21.05 1.67
N ALA A 178 -7.90 -20.03 1.21
CA ALA A 178 -9.25 -20.22 0.69
C ALA A 178 -9.30 -21.18 -0.51
N ARG A 179 -8.28 -21.12 -1.37
CA ARG A 179 -8.15 -22.02 -2.52
C ARG A 179 -7.73 -23.43 -2.11
N THR A 180 -6.94 -23.59 -1.05
CA THR A 180 -6.62 -24.94 -0.52
C THR A 180 -7.82 -25.62 0.13
N VAL A 181 -8.75 -24.87 0.74
CA VAL A 181 -9.95 -25.42 1.38
C VAL A 181 -11.07 -25.64 0.34
N LEU A 182 -11.26 -24.70 -0.58
CA LEU A 182 -12.34 -24.72 -1.57
C LEU A 182 -11.80 -24.69 -3.01
N VAL A 183 -11.18 -25.79 -3.42
CA VAL A 183 -10.44 -25.94 -4.70
C VAL A 183 -11.26 -25.53 -5.94
N LYS A 184 -12.54 -25.90 -6.01
CA LYS A 184 -13.40 -25.65 -7.20
C LYS A 184 -14.62 -24.78 -6.94
N SER A 185 -14.84 -24.30 -5.71
CA SER A 185 -16.07 -23.60 -5.37
C SER A 185 -16.05 -22.12 -5.78
N ARG A 186 -17.17 -21.64 -6.32
CA ARG A 186 -17.43 -20.21 -6.57
C ARG A 186 -17.40 -19.36 -5.29
N PHE A 187 -17.59 -19.99 -4.13
CA PHE A 187 -17.60 -19.34 -2.81
C PHE A 187 -16.21 -19.13 -2.21
N ALA A 188 -15.14 -19.62 -2.85
CA ALA A 188 -13.77 -19.46 -2.35
C ALA A 188 -13.36 -17.97 -2.20
N GLY A 189 -13.93 -17.07 -2.99
CA GLY A 189 -13.71 -15.63 -2.84
C GLY A 189 -14.24 -15.06 -1.52
N LEU A 190 -15.46 -15.44 -1.12
CA LEU A 190 -16.05 -14.99 0.15
C LEU A 190 -15.30 -15.56 1.34
N LEU A 191 -14.90 -16.83 1.26
CA LEU A 191 -14.09 -17.46 2.30
C LEU A 191 -12.72 -16.77 2.45
N ALA A 192 -12.09 -16.33 1.35
CA ALA A 192 -10.85 -15.55 1.42
C ALA A 192 -11.04 -14.21 2.16
N VAL A 193 -12.19 -13.54 1.98
CA VAL A 193 -12.50 -12.30 2.71
C VAL A 193 -12.66 -12.56 4.21
N ILE A 194 -13.35 -13.65 4.59
CA ILE A 194 -13.51 -14.01 6.01
C ILE A 194 -12.15 -14.32 6.65
N ILE A 195 -11.31 -15.11 5.98
CA ILE A 195 -9.95 -15.42 6.47
C ILE A 195 -9.11 -14.15 6.55
N PHE A 196 -9.24 -13.23 5.60
CA PHE A 196 -8.52 -11.96 5.60
C PHE A 196 -8.81 -11.12 6.84
N PHE A 197 -10.08 -10.96 7.22
CA PHE A 197 -10.42 -10.25 8.46
C PHE A 197 -9.96 -11.00 9.71
N ALA A 198 -10.07 -12.33 9.72
CA ALA A 198 -9.61 -13.14 10.85
C ALA A 198 -8.10 -13.02 11.09
N ILE A 199 -7.29 -13.04 10.03
CA ILE A 199 -5.84 -12.89 10.13
C ILE A 199 -5.46 -11.46 10.52
N ASN A 200 -6.10 -10.43 9.94
CA ASN A 200 -5.87 -9.04 10.35
C ASN A 200 -6.17 -8.85 11.84
N PHE A 201 -7.29 -9.39 12.34
CA PHE A 201 -7.62 -9.34 13.75
C PHE A 201 -6.58 -10.07 14.62
N ALA A 202 -6.07 -11.21 14.18
CA ALA A 202 -5.01 -11.93 14.90
C ALA A 202 -3.69 -11.14 14.95
N VAL A 203 -3.27 -10.55 13.82
CA VAL A 203 -2.06 -9.71 13.73
C VAL A 203 -2.19 -8.49 14.65
N ASP A 204 -3.34 -7.83 14.66
CA ASP A 204 -3.59 -6.69 15.55
C ASP A 204 -3.61 -7.10 17.03
N LYS A 205 -4.19 -8.27 17.36
CA LYS A 205 -4.15 -8.79 18.73
C LYS A 205 -2.74 -9.10 19.22
N VAL A 206 -1.88 -9.67 18.36
CA VAL A 206 -0.48 -9.93 18.71
C VAL A 206 0.27 -8.64 18.98
N MET A 207 0.03 -7.58 18.19
CA MET A 207 0.61 -6.26 18.42
C MET A 207 0.15 -5.65 19.76
N ASN A 208 -1.15 -5.74 20.05
CA ASN A 208 -1.69 -5.30 21.34
C ASN A 208 -1.08 -6.07 22.53
N ILE A 209 -0.77 -7.36 22.36
CA ILE A 209 -0.10 -8.15 23.40
C ILE A 209 1.33 -7.66 23.64
N LEU A 210 2.07 -7.34 22.57
CA LEU A 210 3.42 -6.80 22.65
C LEU A 210 3.47 -5.48 23.43
N TYR A 211 2.45 -4.64 23.31
CA TYR A 211 2.37 -3.38 24.06
C TYR A 211 2.09 -3.52 25.56
N TYR A 212 1.72 -4.70 26.08
CA TYR A 212 1.66 -4.90 27.54
C TYR A 212 3.05 -5.03 28.17
N ILE A 213 4.11 -5.19 27.37
CA ILE A 213 5.48 -5.22 27.86
C ILE A 213 5.96 -3.77 27.98
N PRO A 214 6.38 -3.29 29.17
CA PRO A 214 6.72 -1.88 29.42
C PRO A 214 7.78 -1.32 28.46
N ALA A 215 8.73 -2.15 28.02
CA ALA A 215 9.76 -1.79 27.06
C ALA A 215 9.23 -1.35 25.68
N PHE A 216 8.03 -1.78 25.30
CA PHE A 216 7.36 -1.38 24.05
C PHE A 216 6.31 -0.29 24.27
N GLU A 217 5.85 -0.07 25.50
CA GLU A 217 4.93 1.02 25.85
C GLU A 217 5.65 2.37 25.93
N ASP A 218 6.84 2.40 26.54
CA ASP A 218 7.65 3.61 26.75
C ASP A 218 8.43 4.06 25.51
N ALA A 219 8.49 3.24 24.46
CA ALA A 219 9.16 3.56 23.20
C ALA A 219 8.31 4.46 22.26
N ARG A 220 7.25 5.08 22.78
CA ARG A 220 6.44 6.11 22.10
C ARG A 220 7.23 7.43 22.02
N VAL A 221 8.27 7.43 21.19
CA VAL A 221 9.20 8.57 21.08
C VAL A 221 8.62 9.71 20.24
N PHE A 222 7.66 9.44 19.35
CA PHE A 222 7.27 10.38 18.29
C PHE A 222 5.74 10.48 18.12
N ALA A 223 5.10 11.48 18.73
CA ALA A 223 3.69 11.82 18.51
C ALA A 223 2.68 10.65 18.58
N GLY A 224 2.94 9.66 19.45
CA GLY A 224 2.11 8.45 19.59
C GLY A 224 2.46 7.28 18.68
N TRP A 225 3.44 7.43 17.77
CA TRP A 225 3.95 6.38 16.88
C TRP A 225 5.20 5.73 17.49
N ASN A 226 5.25 4.40 17.45
CA ASN A 226 6.38 3.65 17.97
C ASN A 226 7.21 3.08 16.81
N PRO A 227 8.54 3.36 16.74
CA PRO A 227 9.41 2.75 15.73
C PRO A 227 9.35 1.22 15.69
N TRP A 228 9.01 0.59 16.81
CA TRP A 228 8.80 -0.86 16.91
C TRP A 228 7.67 -1.38 16.01
N ASP A 229 6.71 -0.54 15.65
CA ASP A 229 5.57 -0.94 14.81
C ASP A 229 6.04 -1.32 13.41
N VAL A 230 6.95 -0.54 12.86
CA VAL A 230 7.56 -0.81 11.55
C VAL A 230 8.32 -2.13 11.58
N VAL A 231 9.08 -2.38 12.65
CA VAL A 231 9.83 -3.63 12.81
C VAL A 231 8.89 -4.82 12.95
N TYR A 232 7.82 -4.67 13.73
CA TYR A 232 6.80 -5.68 13.93
C TYR A 232 6.11 -6.07 12.62
N TYR A 233 5.65 -5.09 11.85
CA TYR A 233 5.01 -5.36 10.56
C TYR A 233 5.99 -5.98 9.55
N ILE A 234 7.26 -5.54 9.49
CA ILE A 234 8.25 -6.21 8.64
C ILE A 234 8.43 -7.68 9.04
N PHE A 235 8.50 -7.96 10.35
CA PHE A 235 8.63 -9.32 10.87
C PHE A 235 7.40 -10.17 10.51
N ILE A 236 6.19 -9.65 10.73
CA ILE A 236 4.94 -10.32 10.36
C ILE A 236 4.88 -10.57 8.85
N GLY A 237 5.24 -9.61 8.01
CA GLY A 237 5.31 -9.79 6.56
C GLY A 237 6.20 -10.95 6.14
N VAL A 238 7.37 -11.11 6.76
CA VAL A 238 8.29 -12.24 6.50
C VAL A 238 7.67 -13.56 6.96
N VAL A 239 7.05 -13.60 8.14
CA VAL A 239 6.36 -14.80 8.64
C VAL A 239 5.19 -15.19 7.72
N LEU A 240 4.36 -14.23 7.32
CA LEU A 240 3.24 -14.45 6.40
C LEU A 240 3.72 -14.97 5.04
N PHE A 241 4.84 -14.44 4.53
CA PHE A 241 5.46 -14.95 3.31
C PHE A 241 5.91 -16.41 3.47
N GLY A 242 6.59 -16.73 4.57
CA GLY A 242 7.03 -18.10 4.89
C GLY A 242 5.87 -19.08 5.00
N VAL A 243 4.81 -18.72 5.72
CA VAL A 243 3.59 -19.53 5.85
C VAL A 243 2.89 -19.70 4.50
N SER A 244 2.79 -18.63 3.71
CA SER A 244 2.19 -18.67 2.37
C SER A 244 2.95 -19.63 1.45
N GLY A 245 4.28 -19.57 1.45
CA GLY A 245 5.14 -20.46 0.68
C GLY A 245 5.01 -21.92 1.12
N TRP A 246 5.00 -22.20 2.42
CA TRP A 246 4.84 -23.55 2.95
C TRP A 246 3.48 -24.18 2.64
N VAL A 247 2.39 -23.42 2.80
CA VAL A 247 1.03 -23.89 2.47
C VAL A 247 0.92 -24.15 0.97
N ALA A 248 1.49 -23.28 0.14
CA ALA A 248 1.48 -23.45 -1.30
C ALA A 248 2.28 -24.69 -1.72
N ASP A 249 3.47 -24.89 -1.16
CA ASP A 249 4.33 -26.03 -1.49
C ASP A 249 3.66 -27.37 -1.13
N LYS A 250 2.98 -27.47 0.02
CA LYS A 250 2.34 -28.72 0.43
C LYS A 250 0.98 -29.01 -0.20
N LYS A 251 0.22 -27.99 -0.58
CA LYS A 251 -1.20 -28.15 -0.98
C LYS A 251 -1.51 -27.71 -2.41
N LEU A 252 -0.63 -26.94 -3.05
CA LEU A 252 -0.77 -26.56 -4.46
C LEU A 252 0.15 -27.38 -5.40
N SER A 253 1.14 -28.12 -4.88
CA SER A 253 1.92 -29.07 -5.68
C SER A 253 1.06 -30.30 -6.00
N VAL A 254 0.55 -30.38 -7.23
CA VAL A 254 0.14 -31.63 -7.87
C VAL A 254 1.16 -31.95 -8.94
#